data_AF-A0A4U1C205-F1
#
_entry.id   AF-A0A4U1C205-F1
#
_cell.length_a   1.000
_cell.length_b   1.000
_cell.length_c   1.000
_cell.angle_alpha   90.00
_cell.angle_beta   90.00
_cell.angle_gamma   90.00
#
_symmetry.space_group_name_H-M   'P 1'
#
loop_
_entity.id
_entity.type
_entity.pdbx_description
1 polymer ?
#
loop_
_entity_poly.entity_id
_entity_poly.type
_entity_poly.pdbx_seq_one_letter_code
_entity_poly.pdbx_strand_id
1 'polypeptide(L)'
;MKFEQIKNPTKKLAKGFAGIFVIKLVILAIILVVQSCQKESLPQSKNQLIAKQNFLNSINGSLKSFDKLTITSKSSSSGIKVNSDDYFYQNDYATVSLYSESGYSSNNSEIFFGSLFDIPNTDVGVIYNDATQSGNITPDQTLIISYDMPIQAAEQLMQPTLIEAKNYLYAQGYTESDIQEVLAADEEGPVMEESALIPAVMILVAEQENLSGSTNFNMITMFGSEARASQIGDCAGDALGVSAVAIALQSGLNTSTGKALLSKAIRKVASRSLGWIGAAIFAYEFGDCMGWWN
;
A
#
# COMPACT_ATOMS: atom_id res chain seq x y z
N MET A 1 -37.12 -15.74 -74.99
CA MET A 1 -36.96 -15.59 -73.52
C MET A 1 -35.52 -15.90 -73.16
N LYS A 2 -34.74 -14.90 -72.73
CA LYS A 2 -33.37 -15.07 -72.22
C LYS A 2 -33.45 -14.97 -70.69
N PHE A 3 -33.16 -16.06 -70.00
CA PHE A 3 -33.00 -16.07 -68.54
C PHE A 3 -31.59 -15.58 -68.21
N GLU A 4 -31.53 -14.40 -67.61
CA GLU A 4 -30.31 -13.77 -67.13
C GLU A 4 -29.77 -14.50 -65.90
N GLN A 5 -28.49 -14.86 -65.92
CA GLN A 5 -27.84 -15.57 -64.82
C GLN A 5 -27.56 -14.63 -63.65
N ILE A 6 -28.28 -14.86 -62.54
CA ILE A 6 -28.02 -14.21 -61.25
C ILE A 6 -26.68 -14.72 -60.72
N LYS A 7 -25.62 -13.91 -60.86
CA LYS A 7 -24.29 -14.19 -60.31
C LYS A 7 -24.31 -14.13 -58.78
N ASN A 8 -23.98 -15.25 -58.15
CA ASN A 8 -23.99 -15.50 -56.70
C ASN A 8 -23.21 -14.45 -55.86
N PRO A 9 -23.89 -13.59 -55.10
CA PRO A 9 -23.26 -12.58 -54.22
C PRO A 9 -22.56 -13.18 -52.99
N THR A 10 -22.90 -14.42 -52.62
CA THR A 10 -22.37 -15.14 -51.44
C THR A 10 -20.86 -15.40 -51.52
N LYS A 11 -20.30 -15.60 -52.71
CA LYS A 11 -18.83 -15.79 -52.88
C LYS A 11 -18.01 -14.54 -52.58
N LYS A 12 -18.59 -13.34 -52.70
CA LYS A 12 -17.91 -12.08 -52.36
C LYS A 12 -17.91 -11.82 -50.86
N LEU A 13 -19.03 -12.12 -50.18
CA LEU A 13 -19.14 -11.97 -48.73
C LEU A 13 -18.22 -12.94 -47.97
N ALA A 14 -18.14 -14.20 -48.41
CA ALA A 14 -17.28 -15.20 -47.75
C ALA A 14 -15.79 -14.83 -47.77
N LYS A 15 -15.30 -14.19 -48.85
CA LYS A 15 -13.90 -13.75 -48.96
C LYS A 15 -13.57 -12.58 -48.02
N GLY A 16 -14.54 -11.68 -47.76
CA GLY A 16 -14.36 -10.59 -46.81
C GLY A 16 -14.23 -11.08 -45.36
N PHE A 17 -15.11 -12.01 -44.96
CA PHE A 17 -15.05 -12.59 -43.61
C PHE A 17 -13.78 -13.38 -43.34
N ALA A 18 -13.27 -14.12 -44.32
CA ALA A 18 -12.00 -14.84 -44.19
C ALA A 18 -10.82 -13.89 -43.94
N GLY A 19 -10.78 -12.74 -44.62
CA GLY A 19 -9.71 -11.74 -44.42
C GLY A 19 -9.71 -11.16 -43.00
N ILE A 20 -10.89 -10.79 -42.48
CA ILE A 20 -11.03 -10.25 -41.12
C ILE A 20 -10.63 -11.29 -40.07
N PHE A 21 -11.01 -12.56 -40.28
CA PHE A 21 -10.65 -13.65 -39.37
C PHE A 21 -9.14 -13.88 -39.31
N VAL A 22 -8.45 -13.85 -40.46
CA VAL A 22 -6.99 -14.00 -40.52
C VAL A 22 -6.28 -12.83 -39.84
N ILE A 23 -6.72 -11.58 -40.05
CA ILE A 23 -6.13 -10.41 -39.37
C ILE A 23 -6.27 -10.53 -37.85
N LYS A 24 -7.44 -10.94 -37.34
CA LYS A 24 -7.64 -11.16 -35.91
C LYS A 24 -6.74 -12.26 -35.37
N LEU A 25 -6.57 -13.36 -36.10
CA LEU A 25 -5.66 -14.44 -35.70
C LEU A 25 -4.20 -13.99 -35.64
N VAL A 26 -3.76 -13.16 -36.59
CA VAL A 26 -2.40 -12.59 -36.60
C VAL A 26 -2.19 -11.66 -35.42
N ILE A 27 -3.16 -10.78 -35.12
CA ILE A 27 -3.08 -9.90 -33.94
C ILE A 27 -3.01 -10.73 -32.65
N LEU A 28 -3.84 -11.77 -32.53
CA LEU A 28 -3.87 -12.65 -31.37
C LEU A 28 -2.57 -13.46 -31.22
N ALA A 29 -1.97 -13.89 -32.34
CA ALA A 29 -0.66 -14.54 -32.36
C ALA A 29 0.48 -13.58 -31.94
N ILE A 30 0.46 -12.33 -32.41
CA ILE A 30 1.43 -11.30 -31.98
C ILE A 30 1.31 -11.05 -30.47
N ILE A 31 0.09 -10.92 -29.95
CA ILE A 31 -0.15 -10.76 -28.51
C ILE A 31 0.38 -11.97 -27.73
N LEU A 32 0.11 -13.20 -28.19
CA LEU A 32 0.59 -14.41 -27.53
C LEU A 32 2.13 -14.53 -27.57
N VAL A 33 2.78 -14.12 -28.65
CA VAL A 33 4.24 -14.08 -28.75
C VAL A 33 4.83 -13.06 -27.78
N VAL A 34 4.27 -11.84 -27.73
CA VAL A 34 4.71 -10.80 -26.78
C VAL A 34 4.49 -11.25 -25.33
N GLN A 35 3.35 -11.89 -25.03
CA GLN A 35 3.08 -12.48 -23.71
C GLN A 35 4.00 -13.66 -23.36
N SER A 36 4.41 -14.46 -24.36
CA SER A 36 5.35 -15.55 -24.13
C SER A 36 6.75 -15.06 -23.77
N CYS A 37 7.15 -13.88 -24.27
CA CYS A 37 8.41 -13.23 -23.90
C CYS A 37 8.38 -12.55 -22.52
N GLN A 38 7.19 -12.35 -21.91
CA GLN A 38 7.04 -11.78 -20.56
C GLN A 38 6.83 -12.85 -19.47
N LYS A 39 6.90 -14.14 -19.81
CA LYS A 39 6.77 -15.26 -18.86
C LYS A 39 8.11 -15.69 -18.30
N GLU A 40 8.82 -14.78 -17.65
CA GLU A 40 9.71 -15.18 -16.57
C GLU A 40 9.20 -14.45 -15.33
N SER A 41 8.47 -15.18 -14.48
CA SER A 41 8.33 -14.78 -13.09
C SER A 41 9.73 -14.46 -12.60
N LEU A 42 10.02 -13.19 -12.30
CA LEU A 42 11.33 -12.76 -11.85
C LEU A 42 11.79 -13.74 -10.76
N PRO A 43 12.83 -14.57 -11.00
CA PRO A 43 13.28 -15.49 -9.99
C PRO A 43 13.78 -14.66 -8.82
N GLN A 44 12.98 -14.58 -7.77
CA GLN A 44 13.32 -13.81 -6.58
C GLN A 44 14.60 -14.43 -6.03
N SER A 45 15.66 -13.62 -5.91
CA SER A 45 16.92 -14.16 -5.41
C SER A 45 16.72 -14.62 -3.97
N LYS A 46 17.49 -15.62 -3.53
CA LYS A 46 17.46 -16.09 -2.14
C LYS A 46 17.62 -14.93 -1.15
N ASN A 47 18.43 -13.92 -1.49
CA ASN A 47 18.66 -12.74 -0.67
C ASN A 47 17.41 -11.85 -0.56
N GLN A 48 16.65 -11.68 -1.65
CA GLN A 48 15.40 -10.92 -1.66
C GLN A 48 14.32 -11.59 -0.79
N LEU A 49 14.22 -12.92 -0.84
CA LEU A 49 13.28 -13.67 -0.01
C LEU A 49 13.62 -13.54 1.49
N ILE A 50 14.90 -13.62 1.84
CA ILE A 50 15.36 -13.43 3.22
C ILE A 50 15.08 -12.00 3.70
N ALA A 51 15.40 -11.00 2.89
CA ALA A 51 15.16 -9.60 3.24
C ALA A 51 13.65 -9.31 3.44
N LYS A 52 12.80 -9.89 2.58
CA LYS A 52 11.34 -9.83 2.75
C LYS A 52 10.90 -10.40 4.09
N GLN A 53 11.36 -11.61 4.43
CA GLN A 53 10.96 -12.26 5.67
C GLN A 53 11.46 -11.49 6.89
N ASN A 54 12.68 -10.98 6.86
CA ASN A 54 13.22 -10.15 7.93
C ASN A 54 12.38 -8.89 8.14
N PHE A 55 12.00 -8.21 7.04
CA PHE A 55 11.14 -7.05 7.08
C PHE A 55 9.78 -7.36 7.71
N LEU A 56 9.06 -8.39 7.24
CA LEU A 56 7.75 -8.77 7.80
C LEU A 56 7.84 -9.19 9.28
N ASN A 57 8.89 -9.93 9.65
CA ASN A 57 9.14 -10.30 11.04
C ASN A 57 9.42 -9.07 11.92
N SER A 58 10.17 -8.09 11.40
CA SER A 58 10.50 -6.85 12.10
C SER A 58 9.25 -6.01 12.34
N ILE A 59 8.36 -5.87 11.33
CA ILE A 59 7.07 -5.19 11.49
C ILE A 59 6.26 -5.85 12.60
N ASN A 60 6.06 -7.17 12.53
CA ASN A 60 5.27 -7.89 13.54
C ASN A 60 5.87 -7.74 14.95
N GLY A 61 7.20 -7.78 15.07
CA GLY A 61 7.89 -7.54 16.34
C GLY A 61 7.72 -6.12 16.87
N SER A 62 7.81 -5.12 16.00
CA SER A 62 7.55 -3.71 16.31
C SER A 62 6.10 -3.52 16.77
N LEU A 63 5.11 -3.99 16.00
CA LEU A 63 3.68 -3.87 16.33
C LEU A 63 3.31 -4.55 17.67
N LYS A 64 3.84 -5.75 17.94
CA LYS A 64 3.67 -6.40 19.27
C LYS A 64 4.28 -5.62 20.43
N SER A 65 5.26 -4.76 20.14
CA SER A 65 5.84 -3.86 21.13
C SER A 65 5.00 -2.61 21.33
N PHE A 66 4.23 -2.16 20.31
CA PHE A 66 3.22 -1.11 20.46
C PHE A 66 2.09 -1.52 21.39
N ASP A 67 1.70 -2.79 21.43
CA ASP A 67 0.68 -3.28 22.38
C ASP A 67 1.11 -3.15 23.84
N LYS A 68 2.41 -2.95 24.11
CA LYS A 68 2.93 -2.70 25.46
C LYS A 68 2.94 -1.22 25.83
N LEU A 69 2.71 -0.32 24.88
CA LEU A 69 2.60 1.10 25.17
C LEU A 69 1.25 1.36 25.84
N THR A 70 1.28 1.80 27.10
CA THR A 70 0.08 2.30 27.77
C THR A 70 -0.28 3.65 27.17
N ILE A 71 -1.38 3.68 26.42
CA ILE A 71 -1.89 4.92 25.83
C ILE A 71 -2.92 5.53 26.79
N THR A 72 -2.71 6.78 27.20
CA THR A 72 -3.61 7.44 28.15
C THR A 72 -4.73 8.16 27.39
N SER A 73 -5.99 7.84 27.71
CA SER A 73 -7.16 8.52 27.16
C SER A 73 -7.19 10.00 27.57
N LYS A 74 -7.39 10.90 26.60
CA LYS A 74 -7.78 12.29 26.90
C LYS A 74 -9.27 12.29 27.26
N SER A 75 -9.56 12.10 28.54
CA SER A 75 -10.85 12.52 29.09
C SER A 75 -11.05 14.01 28.77
N SER A 76 -12.23 14.40 28.31
CA SER A 76 -12.57 15.76 27.88
C SER A 76 -12.57 16.81 29.01
N SER A 77 -11.83 16.61 30.09
CA SER A 77 -11.69 17.57 31.18
C SER A 77 -10.24 17.66 31.66
N SER A 78 -9.59 18.75 31.27
CA SER A 78 -8.53 19.48 31.97
C SER A 78 -7.65 18.69 32.97
N GLY A 79 -6.42 18.38 32.55
CA GLY A 79 -5.31 18.09 33.44
C GLY A 79 -4.81 16.65 33.37
N ILE A 80 -3.88 16.40 32.45
CA ILE A 80 -3.10 15.15 32.40
C ILE A 80 -2.26 15.05 33.68
N LYS A 81 -2.47 14.02 34.49
CA LYS A 81 -1.49 13.53 35.47
C LYS A 81 -0.90 12.24 34.91
N VAL A 82 0.26 12.36 34.27
CA VAL A 82 1.11 11.22 33.93
C VAL A 82 1.63 10.63 35.24
N ASN A 83 1.46 9.33 35.47
CA ASN A 83 2.10 8.64 36.58
C ASN A 83 3.60 8.57 36.25
N SER A 84 4.38 9.45 36.88
CA SER A 84 5.72 9.82 36.48
C SER A 84 6.80 8.99 37.15
N ASP A 85 6.82 7.68 36.93
CA ASP A 85 7.97 6.84 37.29
C ASP A 85 8.70 6.27 36.07
N ASP A 86 8.26 6.52 34.82
CA ASP A 86 8.96 6.04 33.63
C ASP A 86 8.94 7.09 32.50
N TYR A 87 10.13 7.38 31.99
CA TYR A 87 10.46 8.22 30.82
C TYR A 87 9.78 9.60 30.71
N PHE A 88 10.41 10.61 31.31
CA PHE A 88 10.16 12.01 31.00
C PHE A 88 10.62 12.33 29.58
N TYR A 89 9.64 12.43 28.71
CA TYR A 89 9.79 12.74 27.32
C TYR A 89 9.23 14.16 27.12
N GLN A 90 10.09 15.13 26.80
CA GLN A 90 9.80 16.55 26.55
C GLN A 90 8.96 16.80 25.27
N ASN A 91 8.10 15.85 24.90
CA ASN A 91 8.01 15.37 23.53
C ASN A 91 6.85 15.93 22.70
N ASP A 92 7.05 15.88 21.39
CA ASP A 92 5.97 15.94 20.42
C ASP A 92 5.06 14.71 20.57
N TYR A 93 3.74 14.95 20.51
CA TYR A 93 2.71 13.92 20.56
C TYR A 93 1.89 14.02 19.27
N ALA A 94 1.31 12.89 18.85
CA ALA A 94 0.19 12.92 17.91
C ALA A 94 -1.07 12.44 18.62
N THR A 95 -2.19 13.08 18.31
CA THR A 95 -3.50 12.66 18.77
C THR A 95 -4.06 11.64 17.78
N VAL A 96 -4.15 10.38 18.20
CA VAL A 96 -4.84 9.31 17.48
C VAL A 96 -6.30 9.32 17.92
N SER A 97 -7.22 9.44 16.97
CA SER A 97 -8.65 9.57 17.22
C SER A 97 -9.41 8.48 16.48
N LEU A 98 -10.36 7.86 17.17
CA LEU A 98 -11.23 6.83 16.61
C LEU A 98 -12.59 7.44 16.30
N TYR A 99 -13.06 7.22 15.07
CA TYR A 99 -14.33 7.73 14.57
C TYR A 99 -15.29 6.58 14.25
N SER A 100 -16.59 6.77 14.43
CA SER A 100 -17.61 5.81 13.96
C SER A 100 -18.79 6.51 13.30
N GLU A 101 -19.35 5.83 12.29
CA GLU A 101 -20.59 6.21 11.62
C GLU A 101 -21.85 5.94 12.46
N SER A 102 -21.76 5.14 13.52
CA SER A 102 -22.90 4.75 14.37
C SER A 102 -22.62 5.05 15.84
N GLY A 103 -23.66 5.36 16.63
CA GLY A 103 -23.62 5.86 18.01
C GLY A 103 -23.00 4.95 19.07
N TYR A 104 -21.84 4.38 18.78
CA TYR A 104 -21.00 3.59 19.67
C TYR A 104 -20.40 4.48 20.74
N SER A 105 -20.60 4.10 21.99
CA SER A 105 -20.01 4.77 23.15
C SER A 105 -19.19 3.74 23.91
N SER A 106 -17.88 3.94 23.95
CA SER A 106 -16.96 3.14 24.76
C SER A 106 -16.85 3.75 26.16
N ASN A 107 -16.97 2.91 27.19
CA ASN A 107 -16.73 3.30 28.58
C ASN A 107 -15.33 2.90 29.09
N ASN A 108 -14.47 2.33 28.23
CA ASN A 108 -13.14 1.89 28.63
C ASN A 108 -12.13 3.04 28.54
N SER A 109 -11.44 3.32 29.64
CA SER A 109 -10.42 4.37 29.75
C SER A 109 -9.05 3.95 29.19
N GLU A 110 -8.83 2.65 29.00
CA GLU A 110 -7.58 2.07 28.51
C GLU A 110 -7.88 1.18 27.29
N ILE A 111 -7.22 1.48 26.18
CA ILE A 111 -7.28 0.70 24.94
C ILE A 111 -5.83 0.48 24.50
N PHE A 112 -5.50 -0.77 24.13
CA PHE A 112 -4.21 -1.13 23.58
C PHE A 112 -4.16 -0.79 22.09
N PHE A 113 -2.97 -0.55 21.54
CA PHE A 113 -2.82 -0.15 20.14
C PHE A 113 -3.52 -1.12 19.17
N GLY A 114 -3.29 -2.43 19.27
CA GLY A 114 -3.99 -3.42 18.43
C GLY A 114 -5.51 -3.37 18.56
N SER A 115 -6.03 -3.16 19.77
CA SER A 115 -7.48 -3.10 20.00
C SER A 115 -8.17 -1.85 19.44
N LEU A 116 -7.42 -0.85 18.95
CA LEU A 116 -8.00 0.27 18.20
C LEU A 116 -8.63 -0.19 16.89
N PHE A 117 -8.12 -1.28 16.31
CA PHE A 117 -8.51 -1.78 15.00
C PHE A 117 -9.50 -2.95 15.08
N ASP A 118 -9.69 -3.53 16.26
CA ASP A 118 -10.67 -4.60 16.51
C ASP A 118 -12.12 -4.07 16.58
N ILE A 119 -12.32 -2.74 16.60
CA ILE A 119 -13.63 -2.14 16.75
C ILE A 119 -14.31 -2.09 15.37
N PRO A 120 -15.46 -2.76 15.18
CA PRO A 120 -16.11 -2.80 13.89
C PRO A 120 -16.71 -1.43 13.53
N ASN A 121 -16.68 -1.08 12.24
CA ASN A 121 -17.22 0.18 11.69
C ASN A 121 -16.62 1.44 12.33
N THR A 122 -15.30 1.42 12.53
CA THR A 122 -14.56 2.59 12.99
C THR A 122 -13.38 2.88 12.09
N ASP A 123 -13.09 4.16 11.91
CA ASP A 123 -11.91 4.65 11.21
C ASP A 123 -10.94 5.30 12.20
N VAL A 124 -9.64 5.05 11.97
CA VAL A 124 -8.56 5.63 12.77
C VAL A 124 -8.00 6.85 12.07
N GLY A 125 -8.17 8.01 12.71
CA GLY A 125 -7.58 9.29 12.30
C GLY A 125 -6.35 9.63 13.14
N VAL A 126 -5.35 10.29 12.54
CA VAL A 126 -4.20 10.84 13.27
C VAL A 126 -4.13 12.34 13.02
N ILE A 127 -4.00 13.11 14.10
CA ILE A 127 -3.81 14.55 14.08
C ILE A 127 -2.51 14.88 14.79
N TYR A 128 -1.57 15.49 14.10
CA TYR A 128 -0.29 15.91 14.67
C TYR A 128 -0.39 17.31 15.28
N ASN A 129 0.59 17.65 16.13
CA ASN A 129 0.68 18.96 16.79
C ASN A 129 0.70 20.15 15.81
N ASP A 130 1.16 19.94 14.57
CA ASP A 130 1.18 20.93 13.49
C ASP A 130 -0.16 21.01 12.72
N ALA A 131 -1.21 20.34 13.22
CA ALA A 131 -2.53 20.22 12.65
C ALA A 131 -2.58 19.47 11.31
N THR A 132 -1.53 18.76 10.91
CA THR A 132 -1.63 17.79 9.80
C THR A 132 -2.53 16.61 10.21
N GLN A 133 -3.41 16.19 9.30
CA GLN A 133 -4.43 15.16 9.56
C GLN A 133 -4.36 14.05 8.53
N SER A 134 -4.52 12.79 8.96
CA SER A 134 -4.66 11.67 8.02
C SER A 134 -5.97 11.82 7.23
N GLY A 135 -5.91 11.51 5.93
CA GLY A 135 -6.98 11.83 4.97
C GLY A 135 -8.25 10.99 5.05
N ASN A 136 -8.45 10.22 6.12
CA ASN A 136 -9.51 9.20 6.20
C ASN A 136 -10.76 9.64 6.99
N ILE A 137 -10.83 10.89 7.48
CA ILE A 137 -11.95 11.34 8.31
C ILE A 137 -13.02 11.99 7.43
N THR A 138 -14.24 11.44 7.40
CA THR A 138 -15.38 12.05 6.72
C THR A 138 -16.23 12.91 7.66
N PRO A 139 -16.92 13.96 7.17
CA PRO A 139 -17.63 14.92 8.03
C PRO A 139 -18.81 14.35 8.84
N ASP A 140 -19.30 13.17 8.46
CA ASP A 140 -20.44 12.48 9.04
C ASP A 140 -20.09 11.55 10.20
N GLN A 141 -18.80 11.39 10.51
CA GLN A 141 -18.35 10.51 11.57
C GLN A 141 -18.36 11.19 12.95
N THR A 142 -18.65 10.39 13.97
CA THR A 142 -18.62 10.83 15.37
C THR A 142 -17.33 10.39 16.04
N LEU A 143 -16.66 11.33 16.73
CA LEU A 143 -15.48 11.04 17.53
C LEU A 143 -15.88 10.15 18.72
N ILE A 144 -15.32 8.95 18.80
CA ILE A 144 -15.52 8.04 19.94
C ILE A 144 -14.52 8.37 21.05
N ILE A 145 -13.23 8.40 20.71
CA ILE A 145 -12.16 8.54 21.68
C ILE A 145 -10.89 9.09 21.03
N SER A 146 -10.10 9.82 21.80
CA SER A 146 -8.80 10.35 21.38
C SER A 146 -7.73 10.02 22.41
N TYR A 147 -6.54 9.76 21.88
CA TYR A 147 -5.37 9.36 22.61
C TYR A 147 -4.16 10.17 22.19
N ASP A 148 -3.33 10.59 23.14
CA ASP A 148 -2.03 11.17 22.81
C ASP A 148 -0.97 10.07 22.80
N MET A 149 -0.26 9.94 21.69
CA MET A 149 0.84 9.00 21.53
C MET A 149 2.17 9.76 21.37
N PRO A 150 3.20 9.44 22.17
CA PRO A 150 4.51 10.09 22.05
C PRO A 150 5.21 9.66 20.76
N ILE A 151 5.58 10.61 19.92
CA ILE A 151 6.17 10.35 18.59
C ILE A 151 7.51 9.63 18.73
N GLN A 152 8.39 10.05 19.65
CA GLN A 152 9.68 9.38 19.85
C GLN A 152 9.54 7.91 20.29
N ALA A 153 8.50 7.56 21.04
CA ALA A 153 8.29 6.16 21.42
C ALA A 153 7.90 5.34 20.18
N ALA A 154 7.01 5.87 19.34
CA ALA A 154 6.64 5.23 18.09
C ALA A 154 7.84 5.08 17.15
N GLU A 155 8.68 6.12 17.04
CA GLU A 155 9.94 6.06 16.32
C GLU A 155 10.82 4.93 16.83
N GLN A 156 11.16 4.91 18.12
CA GLN A 156 12.02 3.89 18.72
C GLN A 156 11.53 2.46 18.48
N LEU A 157 10.22 2.25 18.55
CA LEU A 157 9.61 0.95 18.30
C LEU A 157 9.63 0.54 16.82
N MET A 158 9.52 1.49 15.89
CA MET A 158 9.53 1.23 14.44
C MET A 158 10.93 1.28 13.83
N GLN A 159 11.96 1.78 14.53
CA GLN A 159 13.35 1.81 14.03
C GLN A 159 13.85 0.46 13.50
N PRO A 160 13.64 -0.70 14.16
CA PRO A 160 14.02 -2.00 13.61
C PRO A 160 13.33 -2.31 12.27
N THR A 161 12.09 -1.87 12.12
CA THR A 161 11.31 -2.04 10.88
C THR A 161 11.87 -1.17 9.76
N LEU A 162 12.22 0.08 10.05
CA LEU A 162 12.87 0.97 9.08
C LEU A 162 14.20 0.41 8.57
N ILE A 163 15.02 -0.14 9.47
CA ILE A 163 16.30 -0.77 9.11
C ILE A 163 16.06 -1.92 8.13
N GLU A 164 15.12 -2.81 8.42
CA GLU A 164 14.80 -3.92 7.52
C GLU A 164 14.11 -3.47 6.23
N ALA A 165 13.37 -2.35 6.24
CA ALA A 165 12.84 -1.72 5.02
C ALA A 165 13.98 -1.29 4.08
N LYS A 166 15.00 -0.62 4.61
CA LYS A 166 16.21 -0.24 3.86
C LYS A 166 16.95 -1.48 3.34
N ASN A 167 17.15 -2.50 4.18
CA ASN A 167 17.77 -3.77 3.79
C ASN A 167 17.01 -4.46 2.65
N TYR A 168 15.68 -4.45 2.69
CA TYR A 168 14.86 -4.95 1.61
C TYR A 168 15.10 -4.19 0.32
N LEU A 169 15.06 -2.85 0.34
CA LEU A 169 15.34 -2.03 -0.84
C LEU A 169 16.74 -2.30 -1.41
N TYR A 170 17.77 -2.43 -0.57
CA TYR A 170 19.11 -2.81 -1.02
C TYR A 170 19.13 -4.19 -1.70
N ALA A 171 18.40 -5.17 -1.18
CA ALA A 171 18.24 -6.48 -1.82
C ALA A 171 17.48 -6.40 -3.17
N GLN A 172 16.66 -5.37 -3.35
CA GLN A 172 16.02 -5.02 -4.63
C GLN A 172 16.91 -4.19 -5.56
N GLY A 173 18.18 -3.92 -5.19
CA GLY A 173 19.15 -3.19 -6.03
C GLY A 173 19.10 -1.66 -5.90
N TYR A 174 18.41 -1.14 -4.89
CA TYR A 174 18.50 0.26 -4.51
C TYR A 174 19.83 0.54 -3.81
N THR A 175 20.34 1.75 -4.02
CA THR A 175 21.49 2.31 -3.31
C THR A 175 21.01 3.30 -2.26
N GLU A 176 21.90 3.71 -1.35
CA GLU A 176 21.58 4.79 -0.41
C GLU A 176 21.19 6.08 -1.14
N SER A 177 21.87 6.39 -2.25
CA SER A 177 21.51 7.55 -3.06
C SER A 177 20.09 7.47 -3.62
N ASP A 178 19.67 6.28 -4.09
CA ASP A 178 18.32 6.09 -4.61
C ASP A 178 17.27 6.29 -3.50
N ILE A 179 17.55 5.81 -2.28
CA ILE A 179 16.64 5.97 -1.12
C ILE A 179 16.55 7.43 -0.71
N GLN A 180 17.68 8.14 -0.65
CA GLN A 180 17.69 9.57 -0.31
C GLN A 180 16.99 10.41 -1.38
N GLU A 181 17.11 10.04 -2.66
CA GLU A 181 16.37 10.68 -3.75
C GLU A 181 14.86 10.48 -3.62
N VAL A 182 14.41 9.28 -3.22
CA VAL A 182 13.00 9.02 -2.93
C VAL A 182 12.47 9.94 -1.83
N LEU A 183 13.25 10.19 -0.77
CA LEU A 183 12.85 11.00 0.37
C LEU A 183 13.00 12.52 0.16
N ALA A 184 13.91 12.95 -0.71
CA ALA A 184 14.19 14.35 -0.99
C ALA A 184 13.06 15.03 -1.76
N ALA A 185 12.72 16.30 -1.42
CA ALA A 185 11.67 17.07 -2.10
C ALA A 185 11.85 17.14 -3.62
N ASP A 186 10.75 17.07 -4.37
CA ASP A 186 10.72 17.20 -5.83
C ASP A 186 9.44 17.90 -6.32
N GLU A 187 9.18 17.83 -7.63
CA GLU A 187 7.97 18.40 -8.26
C GLU A 187 6.65 17.74 -7.78
N GLU A 188 6.72 16.56 -7.19
CA GLU A 188 5.57 15.75 -6.78
C GLU A 188 5.27 15.84 -5.28
N GLY A 189 6.19 16.36 -4.45
CA GLY A 189 5.89 16.58 -3.05
C GLY A 189 7.06 17.07 -2.18
N PRO A 190 6.76 17.35 -0.89
CA PRO A 190 7.75 17.81 0.08
C PRO A 190 8.78 16.72 0.41
N VAL A 191 9.77 17.09 1.24
CA VAL A 191 10.67 16.13 1.88
C VAL A 191 9.84 15.18 2.72
N MET A 192 10.11 13.88 2.61
CA MET A 192 9.46 12.85 3.40
C MET A 192 10.34 12.42 4.56
N GLU A 193 9.70 12.11 5.68
CA GLU A 193 10.39 11.46 6.81
C GLU A 193 10.76 10.02 6.45
N GLU A 194 11.82 9.46 7.03
CA GLU A 194 12.24 8.09 6.75
C GLU A 194 11.18 7.03 7.08
N SER A 195 10.27 7.33 8.03
CA SER A 195 9.12 6.48 8.40
C SER A 195 8.24 6.10 7.20
N ALA A 196 8.21 6.95 6.16
CA ALA A 196 7.58 6.71 4.86
C ALA A 196 8.04 5.44 4.14
N LEU A 197 9.28 4.99 4.38
CA LEU A 197 9.83 3.81 3.71
C LEU A 197 9.11 2.53 4.14
N ILE A 198 8.56 2.50 5.35
CA ILE A 198 7.87 1.33 5.90
C ILE A 198 6.62 0.99 5.06
N PRO A 199 5.59 1.86 4.96
CA PRO A 199 4.40 1.59 4.16
C PRO A 199 4.74 1.37 2.68
N ALA A 200 5.71 2.11 2.16
CA ALA A 200 6.21 1.95 0.81
C ALA A 200 6.75 0.53 0.53
N VAL A 201 7.57 -0.01 1.43
CA VAL A 201 8.11 -1.36 1.30
C VAL A 201 7.03 -2.42 1.52
N MET A 202 6.05 -2.20 2.40
CA MET A 202 4.93 -3.12 2.56
C MET A 202 4.17 -3.32 1.24
N ILE A 203 3.85 -2.25 0.54
CA ILE A 203 3.14 -2.34 -0.75
C ILE A 203 4.00 -3.04 -1.79
N LEU A 204 5.30 -2.75 -1.80
CA LEU A 204 6.24 -3.45 -2.69
C LEU A 204 6.22 -4.95 -2.46
N VAL A 205 6.26 -5.37 -1.20
CA VAL A 205 6.20 -6.79 -0.82
C VAL A 205 4.87 -7.40 -1.26
N ALA A 206 3.77 -6.70 -1.01
CA ALA A 206 2.41 -7.13 -1.35
C ALA A 206 2.25 -7.32 -2.88
N GLU A 207 2.73 -6.36 -3.68
CA GLU A 207 2.65 -6.45 -5.14
C GLU A 207 3.56 -7.55 -5.69
N GLN A 208 4.73 -7.80 -5.08
CA GLN A 208 5.57 -8.94 -5.46
C GLN A 208 4.89 -10.29 -5.18
N GLU A 209 4.15 -10.41 -4.07
CA GLU A 209 3.37 -11.62 -3.75
C GLU A 209 2.27 -11.88 -4.79
N ASN A 210 1.54 -10.84 -5.20
CA ASN A 210 0.55 -10.93 -6.28
C ASN A 210 1.14 -11.42 -7.61
N LEU A 211 2.31 -10.91 -7.98
CA LEU A 211 2.96 -11.29 -9.24
C LEU A 211 3.46 -12.74 -9.21
N SER A 212 3.75 -13.28 -8.02
CA SER A 212 4.25 -14.65 -7.81
C SER A 212 3.14 -15.69 -7.63
N GLY A 213 1.96 -15.26 -7.17
CA GLY A 213 0.73 -16.06 -7.12
C GLY A 213 0.16 -16.31 -8.52
N SER A 214 0.08 -17.58 -8.93
CA SER A 214 -0.13 -17.97 -10.32
C SER A 214 -1.51 -17.60 -10.92
N THR A 215 -1.48 -17.14 -12.18
CA THR A 215 -2.49 -17.22 -13.27
C THR A 215 -3.51 -16.08 -13.51
N ASN A 216 -3.41 -15.53 -14.73
CA ASN A 216 -4.27 -14.54 -15.42
C ASN A 216 -4.08 -13.06 -15.07
N PHE A 217 -3.08 -12.44 -15.71
CA PHE A 217 -3.15 -11.02 -16.07
C PHE A 217 -4.42 -10.78 -16.88
N ASN A 218 -5.45 -10.26 -16.22
CA ASN A 218 -6.61 -9.76 -16.91
C ASN A 218 -6.29 -8.33 -17.35
N MET A 219 -5.84 -8.17 -18.60
CA MET A 219 -5.60 -6.87 -19.26
C MET A 219 -6.84 -5.94 -19.25
N ILE A 220 -8.00 -6.43 -18.79
CA ILE A 220 -9.20 -5.65 -18.51
C ILE A 220 -8.96 -4.59 -17.41
N THR A 221 -8.05 -4.80 -16.46
CA THR A 221 -7.77 -3.78 -15.42
C THR A 221 -7.03 -2.55 -15.94
N MET A 222 -6.51 -2.58 -17.17
CA MET A 222 -5.84 -1.44 -17.79
C MET A 222 -6.78 -0.56 -18.63
N PHE A 223 -8.00 -1.04 -18.94
CA PHE A 223 -8.97 -0.32 -19.79
C PHE A 223 -10.45 -0.41 -19.35
N GLY A 224 -10.76 -1.00 -18.21
CA GLY A 224 -12.14 -1.12 -17.73
C GLY A 224 -12.19 -1.11 -16.21
N SER A 225 -12.87 -0.10 -15.68
CA SER A 225 -13.40 -0.11 -14.32
C SER A 225 -14.18 -1.41 -14.05
N GLU A 226 -13.94 -1.94 -12.86
CA GLU A 226 -14.75 -2.89 -12.09
C GLU A 226 -14.64 -4.41 -12.42
N ALA A 227 -14.49 -5.18 -11.33
CA ALA A 227 -14.75 -6.62 -11.19
C ALA A 227 -13.61 -7.65 -11.41
N ARG A 228 -12.42 -7.41 -10.83
CA ARG A 228 -11.65 -8.45 -10.10
C ARG A 228 -10.79 -7.81 -8.99
N ALA A 229 -11.40 -7.66 -7.81
CA ALA A 229 -10.71 -7.34 -6.57
C ALA A 229 -9.75 -8.48 -6.22
N SER A 230 -8.45 -8.28 -6.39
CA SER A 230 -7.46 -8.98 -5.57
C SER A 230 -7.62 -8.47 -4.12
N GLN A 231 -7.29 -9.28 -3.10
CA GLN A 231 -7.29 -8.83 -1.69
C GLN A 231 -6.58 -7.47 -1.54
N ILE A 232 -5.37 -7.37 -2.10
CA ILE A 232 -5.00 -6.41 -3.15
C ILE A 232 -5.72 -5.06 -3.20
N GLY A 233 -6.64 -4.96 -4.17
CA GLY A 233 -7.42 -3.78 -4.49
C GLY A 233 -8.47 -3.41 -3.45
N ASP A 234 -8.93 -4.33 -2.61
CA ASP A 234 -9.80 -3.98 -1.49
C ASP A 234 -8.97 -3.38 -0.32
N CYS A 235 -7.76 -3.88 -0.10
CA CYS A 235 -6.84 -3.39 0.94
C CYS A 235 -6.02 -2.14 0.54
N ALA A 236 -5.62 -2.07 -0.74
CA ALA A 236 -4.67 -1.09 -1.27
C ALA A 236 -5.29 -0.17 -2.33
N GLY A 237 -6.44 -0.55 -2.91
CA GLY A 237 -7.09 0.21 -3.99
C GLY A 237 -7.68 1.53 -3.50
N ASP A 238 -8.31 1.53 -2.32
CA ASP A 238 -8.75 2.77 -1.67
C ASP A 238 -7.57 3.56 -1.11
N ALA A 239 -6.53 2.86 -0.64
CA ALA A 239 -5.44 3.50 0.05
C ALA A 239 -4.43 4.20 -0.91
N LEU A 240 -4.13 3.70 -2.11
CA LEU A 240 -2.79 3.98 -2.69
C LEU A 240 -2.62 4.12 -4.22
N GLY A 241 -3.62 3.83 -5.06
CA GLY A 241 -3.45 4.00 -6.51
C GLY A 241 -2.31 3.14 -7.09
N VAL A 242 -2.43 1.82 -6.90
CA VAL A 242 -1.45 0.73 -7.12
C VAL A 242 -0.86 0.64 -8.54
N SER A 243 -1.41 1.35 -9.53
CA SER A 243 -1.00 1.21 -10.93
C SER A 243 0.47 1.54 -11.18
N ALA A 244 1.06 2.49 -10.46
CA ALA A 244 2.46 2.89 -10.68
C ALA A 244 3.48 1.86 -10.16
N VAL A 245 3.19 1.20 -9.03
CA VAL A 245 4.06 0.15 -8.46
C VAL A 245 4.12 -1.06 -9.39
N ALA A 246 2.96 -1.49 -9.90
CA ALA A 246 2.86 -2.60 -10.83
C ALA A 246 3.65 -2.34 -12.13
N ILE A 247 3.54 -1.13 -12.69
CA ILE A 247 4.29 -0.73 -13.90
C ILE A 247 5.79 -0.69 -13.63
N ALA A 248 6.22 -0.24 -12.45
CA ALA A 248 7.63 -0.20 -12.07
C ALA A 248 8.23 -1.61 -11.96
N LEU A 249 7.49 -2.55 -11.35
CA LEU A 249 7.90 -3.96 -11.25
C LEU A 249 8.00 -4.61 -12.63
N GLN A 250 7.04 -4.35 -13.53
CA GLN A 250 7.07 -4.85 -14.91
C GLN A 250 8.24 -4.29 -15.73
N SER A 251 8.62 -3.04 -15.48
CA SER A 251 9.75 -2.38 -16.14
C SER A 251 11.12 -2.85 -15.60
N GLY A 252 11.12 -3.58 -14.48
CA GLY A 252 12.30 -4.01 -13.76
C GLY A 252 12.80 -2.93 -12.80
N LEU A 253 12.79 -3.24 -11.49
CA LEU A 253 13.16 -2.32 -10.41
C LEU A 253 14.60 -1.81 -10.48
N ASN A 254 15.48 -2.52 -11.18
CA ASN A 254 16.89 -2.15 -11.33
C ASN A 254 17.15 -1.19 -12.49
N THR A 255 16.16 -0.94 -13.34
CA THR A 255 16.29 0.02 -14.44
C THR A 255 16.10 1.44 -13.94
N SER A 256 16.72 2.43 -14.57
CA SER A 256 16.51 3.85 -14.21
C SER A 256 15.04 4.25 -14.28
N THR A 257 14.32 3.76 -15.30
CA THR A 257 12.88 3.98 -15.46
C THR A 257 12.06 3.31 -14.36
N GLY A 258 12.37 2.05 -14.03
CA GLY A 258 11.70 1.32 -12.95
C GLY A 258 11.93 1.96 -11.59
N LYS A 259 13.18 2.39 -11.30
CA LYS A 259 13.52 3.13 -10.08
C LYS A 259 12.74 4.43 -9.95
N ALA A 260 12.68 5.21 -11.03
CA ALA A 260 11.95 6.47 -11.06
C ALA A 260 10.43 6.25 -10.85
N LEU A 261 9.82 5.29 -11.56
CA LEU A 261 8.40 4.98 -11.41
C LEU A 261 8.05 4.46 -10.02
N LEU A 262 8.90 3.60 -9.46
CA LEU A 262 8.72 3.09 -8.11
C LEU A 262 8.90 4.20 -7.08
N SER A 263 9.91 5.06 -7.23
CA SER A 263 10.11 6.23 -6.35
C SER A 263 8.85 7.11 -6.28
N LYS A 264 8.25 7.44 -7.43
CA LYS A 264 6.99 8.20 -7.49
C LYS A 264 5.83 7.49 -6.81
N ALA A 265 5.72 6.18 -7.01
CA ALA A 265 4.67 5.39 -6.39
C ALA A 265 4.83 5.31 -4.86
N ILE A 266 6.07 5.08 -4.40
CA ILE A 266 6.45 5.12 -2.98
C ILE A 266 6.12 6.49 -2.39
N ARG A 267 6.45 7.59 -3.08
CA ARG A 267 6.18 8.95 -2.63
C ARG A 267 4.69 9.23 -2.42
N LYS A 268 3.85 8.76 -3.35
CA LYS A 268 2.40 8.90 -3.24
C LYS A 268 1.81 8.14 -2.04
N VAL A 269 2.40 7.01 -1.68
CA VAL A 269 2.06 6.23 -0.49
C VAL A 269 2.54 6.95 0.76
N ALA A 270 3.84 7.25 0.78
CA ALA A 270 4.57 7.81 1.87
C ALA A 270 4.00 9.15 2.35
N SER A 271 3.59 10.00 1.41
CA SER A 271 2.94 11.27 1.71
C SER A 271 1.61 11.15 2.47
N ARG A 272 0.97 9.98 2.48
CA ARG A 272 -0.27 9.71 3.25
C ARG A 272 0.01 9.13 4.63
N SER A 273 1.12 8.42 4.79
CA SER A 273 1.62 7.96 6.07
C SER A 273 2.38 9.10 6.76
N LEU A 274 1.64 9.92 7.50
CA LEU A 274 2.06 11.20 8.09
C LEU A 274 3.12 11.09 9.21
N GLY A 275 4.11 10.22 9.10
CA GLY A 275 5.20 10.07 10.06
C GLY A 275 5.15 8.72 10.80
N TRP A 276 5.93 8.59 11.88
CA TRP A 276 6.11 7.31 12.59
C TRP A 276 4.83 6.63 13.08
N ILE A 277 3.90 7.40 13.65
CA ILE A 277 2.62 6.87 14.14
C ILE A 277 1.73 6.44 12.96
N GLY A 278 1.63 7.27 11.93
CA GLY A 278 0.94 6.92 10.68
C GLY A 278 1.52 5.68 10.00
N ALA A 279 2.85 5.52 10.00
CA ALA A 279 3.52 4.33 9.46
C ALA A 279 3.17 3.06 10.26
N ALA A 280 3.10 3.15 11.59
CA ALA A 280 2.70 2.03 12.44
C ALA A 280 1.23 1.65 12.24
N ILE A 281 0.33 2.63 12.15
CA ILE A 281 -1.10 2.43 11.87
C ILE A 281 -1.28 1.77 10.50
N PHE A 282 -0.65 2.32 9.46
CA PHE A 282 -0.67 1.72 8.13
C PHE A 282 -0.16 0.28 8.17
N ALA A 283 0.94 0.02 8.88
CA ALA A 283 1.51 -1.31 8.94
C ALA A 283 0.57 -2.32 9.60
N TYR A 284 -0.15 -1.89 10.63
CA TYR A 284 -1.17 -2.73 11.25
C TYR A 284 -2.31 -3.02 10.28
N GLU A 285 -3.02 -1.98 9.81
CA GLU A 285 -4.22 -2.10 8.97
C GLU A 285 -3.92 -2.85 7.67
N PHE A 286 -2.85 -2.45 6.97
CA PHE A 286 -2.47 -3.05 5.71
C PHE A 286 -2.07 -4.52 5.89
N GLY A 287 -1.27 -4.82 6.92
CA GLY A 287 -0.82 -6.18 7.15
C GLY A 287 -1.94 -7.12 7.62
N ASP A 288 -2.91 -6.63 8.40
CA ASP A 288 -4.09 -7.40 8.78
C ASP A 288 -4.98 -7.69 7.57
N CYS A 289 -5.21 -6.66 6.73
CA CYS A 289 -5.96 -6.82 5.49
C CYS A 289 -5.28 -7.82 4.52
N MET A 290 -3.95 -7.84 4.49
CA MET A 290 -3.16 -8.82 3.75
C MET A 290 -3.10 -10.21 4.42
N GLY A 291 -3.60 -10.35 5.64
CA GLY A 291 -3.57 -11.58 6.41
C GLY A 291 -2.16 -11.99 6.88
N TRP A 292 -1.23 -11.04 6.99
CA TRP A 292 0.15 -11.31 7.42
C TRP A 292 0.29 -11.55 8.92
N TRP A 293 -0.70 -11.08 9.71
CA TRP A 293 -0.68 -11.18 11.17
C TRP A 293 -1.48 -12.36 11.73
N ASN A 294 -2.18 -13.10 10.86
CA ASN A 294 -3.05 -14.23 11.20
C ASN A 294 -2.34 -15.58 11.33
#